data_AF-A0A9W6JTG9-F1
#
_entry.id   AF-A0A9W6JTG9-F1
#
_cell.length_a   1.000
_cell.length_b   1.000
_cell.length_c   1.000
_cell.angle_alpha   90.00
_cell.angle_beta   90.00
_cell.angle_gamma   90.00
#
_symmetry.space_group_name_H-M   'P 1'
#
loop_
_entity.id
_entity.type
_entity.pdbx_description
1 polymer ?
#
loop_
_entity_poly.entity_id
_entity_poly.type
_entity_poly.pdbx_seq_one_letter_code
_entity_poly.pdbx_strand_id
1 'polypeptide(L)'
;MRRKDSSFIAFRKRVPADVVGKADGRSVVIRFPAEGSDPQHVVFATVGNAEVKFSLRTRDPAIAKSRSGVAEAHLQRLYASLRQGARQLTRREVTALAGEWYRAGMARWEDDPGSGGVWQKLQDAMAKAADDPAFLEAEMAPFVDELLAEKALIIDEQSRMALMQGMRRAIADAASTLQRRSEFDYGPDELAARYPVWEEASASTGTGQPKRPSTTPKDGKAVSMRGLVDSWWQEAQAAGLSRKTHQAYGSAMDRLRDHVGHDDASRITPEDVLGLKDARLGRIDIHLSQIMAPAR
;
A
#
# COMPACT_ATOMS: atom_id res chain seq x y z
N MET A 1 14.38 1.25 -34.82
CA MET A 1 13.11 0.79 -35.43
C MET A 1 12.01 0.92 -34.38
N ARG A 2 11.19 1.98 -34.46
CA ARG A 2 10.19 2.36 -33.45
C ARG A 2 8.86 1.70 -33.82
N ARG A 3 8.32 0.79 -33.00
CA ARG A 3 6.97 0.25 -33.25
C ARG A 3 5.98 1.42 -33.30
N LYS A 4 5.13 1.44 -34.33
CA LYS A 4 4.31 2.58 -34.75
C LYS A 4 3.06 2.83 -33.88
N ASP A 5 2.75 1.98 -32.90
CA ASP A 5 1.42 1.98 -32.27
C ASP A 5 1.42 1.99 -30.72
N SER A 6 2.26 2.81 -30.08
CA SER A 6 1.96 3.19 -28.69
C SER A 6 2.32 4.65 -28.44
N SER A 7 1.30 5.50 -28.59
CA SER A 7 1.28 6.92 -28.19
C SER A 7 1.17 7.14 -26.68
N PHE A 8 1.14 6.06 -25.88
CA PHE A 8 0.97 6.17 -24.44
C PHE A 8 2.26 6.66 -23.76
N ILE A 9 2.10 7.52 -22.77
CA ILE A 9 3.21 8.05 -21.98
C ILE A 9 3.83 6.88 -21.19
N ALA A 10 5.16 6.81 -21.19
CA ALA A 10 5.91 5.75 -20.51
C ALA A 10 6.46 6.26 -19.19
N PHE A 11 6.39 5.41 -18.15
CA PHE A 11 7.12 5.59 -16.91
C PHE A 11 8.51 4.97 -17.05
N ARG A 12 9.51 5.65 -16.48
CA ARG A 12 10.92 5.24 -16.48
C ARG A 12 11.59 5.73 -15.21
N LYS A 13 12.19 4.82 -14.44
CA LYS A 13 12.91 5.17 -13.22
C LYS A 13 14.15 4.29 -13.06
N ARG A 14 15.29 4.92 -12.78
CA ARG A 14 16.51 4.18 -12.41
C ARG A 14 16.37 3.56 -11.03
N VAL A 15 16.89 2.36 -10.89
CA VAL A 15 16.99 1.66 -9.62
C VAL A 15 18.19 2.24 -8.84
N PRO A 16 18.05 2.52 -7.53
CA PRO A 16 19.16 2.99 -6.71
C PRO A 16 20.32 1.99 -6.66
N ALA A 17 21.56 2.48 -6.69
CA ALA A 17 22.76 1.66 -6.80
C ALA A 17 22.93 0.68 -5.62
N ASP A 18 22.43 1.04 -4.44
CA ASP A 18 22.50 0.23 -3.23
C ASP A 18 21.54 -0.98 -3.23
N VAL A 19 20.51 -0.97 -4.08
CA VAL A 19 19.54 -2.09 -4.19
C VAL A 19 19.49 -2.74 -5.56
N VAL A 20 20.19 -2.21 -6.56
CA VAL A 20 20.11 -2.69 -7.96
C VAL A 20 20.38 -4.18 -8.09
N GLY A 21 21.39 -4.72 -7.40
CA GLY A 21 21.71 -6.15 -7.45
C GLY A 21 20.65 -7.04 -6.80
N LYS A 22 19.88 -6.52 -5.82
CA LYS A 22 18.76 -7.25 -5.18
C LYS A 22 17.45 -7.10 -5.95
N ALA A 23 17.32 -6.02 -6.72
CA ALA A 23 16.12 -5.67 -7.45
C ALA A 23 16.05 -6.34 -8.82
N ASP A 24 17.18 -6.63 -9.45
CA ASP A 24 17.24 -7.21 -10.80
C ASP A 24 16.40 -8.49 -10.91
N GLY A 25 15.61 -8.59 -11.98
CA GLY A 25 14.72 -9.72 -12.23
C GLY A 25 13.44 -9.74 -11.38
N ARG A 26 13.28 -8.84 -10.39
CA ARG A 26 12.05 -8.81 -9.58
C ARG A 26 10.86 -8.26 -10.35
N SER A 27 9.70 -8.86 -10.11
CA SER A 27 8.41 -8.38 -10.58
C SER A 27 7.97 -7.12 -9.84
N VAL A 28 7.36 -6.20 -10.58
CA VAL A 28 6.70 -4.98 -10.10
C VAL A 28 5.27 -5.03 -10.60
N VAL A 29 4.32 -5.08 -9.66
CA VAL A 29 2.88 -5.11 -9.95
C VAL A 29 2.24 -3.87 -9.35
N ILE A 30 1.65 -3.02 -10.19
CA ILE A 30 1.06 -1.75 -9.73
C ILE A 30 -0.35 -1.64 -10.28
N ARG A 31 -1.32 -1.44 -9.40
CA ARG A 31 -2.70 -1.13 -9.74
C ARG A 31 -2.90 0.39 -9.77
N PHE A 32 -3.37 0.90 -10.91
CA PHE A 32 -3.82 2.27 -11.06
C PHE A 32 -5.35 2.30 -11.06
N PRO A 33 -5.97 3.13 -10.21
CA PRO A 33 -7.42 3.30 -10.23
C PRO A 33 -7.88 3.94 -11.54
N ALA A 34 -9.19 3.87 -11.80
CA ALA A 34 -9.81 4.65 -12.87
C ALA A 34 -9.68 6.15 -12.53
N GLU A 35 -9.33 6.97 -13.53
CA GLU A 35 -9.12 8.41 -13.37
C GLU A 35 -9.56 9.12 -14.65
N GLY A 36 -10.51 10.06 -14.54
CA GLY A 36 -11.10 10.72 -15.71
C GLY A 36 -11.74 9.71 -16.67
N SER A 37 -11.37 9.76 -17.94
CA SER A 37 -11.80 8.80 -18.96
C SER A 37 -10.97 7.51 -19.00
N ASP A 38 -9.86 7.43 -18.26
CA ASP A 38 -8.97 6.28 -18.31
C ASP A 38 -9.44 5.22 -17.31
N PRO A 39 -9.66 3.97 -17.77
CA PRO A 39 -10.08 2.90 -16.89
C PRO A 39 -8.95 2.50 -15.93
N GLN A 40 -9.32 1.72 -14.91
CA GLN A 40 -8.34 1.05 -14.06
C GLN A 40 -7.35 0.25 -14.91
N HIS A 41 -6.09 0.22 -14.47
CA HIS A 41 -5.04 -0.48 -15.20
C HIS A 41 -4.05 -1.12 -14.23
N VAL A 42 -3.69 -2.38 -14.49
CA VAL A 42 -2.63 -3.08 -13.76
C VAL A 42 -1.41 -3.23 -14.67
N VAL A 43 -0.26 -2.80 -14.16
CA VAL A 43 1.04 -3.02 -14.80
C VAL A 43 1.69 -4.24 -14.19
N PHE A 44 2.19 -5.11 -15.06
CA PHE A 44 3.16 -6.15 -14.74
C PHE A 44 4.47 -5.78 -15.43
N ALA A 45 5.49 -5.47 -14.65
CA ALA A 45 6.81 -5.12 -15.14
C ALA A 45 7.87 -5.93 -14.41
N THR A 46 9.07 -5.99 -14.98
CA THR A 46 10.25 -6.59 -14.37
C THR A 46 11.32 -5.52 -14.26
N VAL A 47 12.01 -5.47 -13.13
CA VAL A 47 13.20 -4.65 -12.97
C VAL A 47 14.30 -5.23 -13.85
N GLY A 48 14.88 -4.43 -14.74
CA GLY A 48 15.96 -4.89 -15.61
C GLY A 48 16.82 -3.75 -16.12
N ASN A 49 18.10 -4.03 -16.41
CA ASN A 49 19.06 -3.03 -16.85
C ASN A 49 19.16 -1.81 -15.89
N ALA A 50 19.05 -2.06 -14.59
CA ALA A 50 19.03 -1.02 -13.55
C ALA A 50 17.90 0.03 -13.72
N GLU A 51 16.81 -0.32 -14.41
CA GLU A 51 15.67 0.55 -14.66
C GLU A 51 14.34 -0.21 -14.46
N VAL A 52 13.30 0.52 -14.06
CA VAL A 52 11.90 0.08 -14.15
C VAL A 52 11.22 0.92 -15.23
N LYS A 53 10.66 0.24 -16.23
CA LYS A 53 10.04 0.89 -17.39
C LYS A 53 8.78 0.17 -17.83
N PHE A 54 7.71 0.93 -18.01
CA PHE A 54 6.43 0.44 -18.52
C PHE A 54 5.57 1.57 -19.09
N SER A 55 4.49 1.21 -19.79
CA SER A 55 3.50 2.18 -20.26
C SER A 55 2.54 2.56 -19.14
N LEU A 56 2.24 3.85 -18.99
CA LEU A 56 1.21 4.33 -18.06
C LEU A 56 -0.21 4.17 -18.62
N ARG A 57 -0.36 3.64 -19.85
CA ARG A 57 -1.64 3.47 -20.55
C ARG A 57 -2.52 4.74 -20.56
N THR A 58 -1.88 5.89 -20.68
CA THR A 58 -2.57 7.18 -20.80
C THR A 58 -1.86 8.10 -21.80
N ARG A 59 -2.65 8.94 -22.47
CA ARG A 59 -2.16 10.04 -23.31
C ARG A 59 -2.27 11.38 -22.60
N ASP A 60 -3.01 11.44 -21.50
CA ASP A 60 -3.21 12.66 -20.72
C ASP A 60 -2.00 12.90 -19.81
N PRO A 61 -1.29 14.04 -19.94
CA PRO A 61 -0.16 14.37 -19.09
C PRO A 61 -0.50 14.47 -17.60
N ALA A 62 -1.72 14.88 -17.23
CA ALA A 62 -2.15 14.99 -15.84
C ALA A 62 -2.33 13.60 -15.22
N ILE A 63 -3.04 12.70 -15.90
CA ILE A 63 -3.20 11.29 -15.47
C ILE A 63 -1.83 10.59 -15.46
N ALA A 64 -0.96 10.87 -16.43
CA ALA A 64 0.40 10.32 -16.44
C ALA A 64 1.20 10.75 -15.21
N LYS A 65 1.08 12.02 -14.79
CA LYS A 65 1.73 12.52 -13.57
C LYS A 65 1.18 11.84 -12.32
N SER A 66 -0.15 11.70 -12.23
CA SER A 66 -0.82 10.97 -11.14
C SER A 66 -0.34 9.52 -11.03
N ARG A 67 -0.43 8.74 -12.12
CA ARG A 67 0.04 7.35 -12.17
C ARG A 67 1.55 7.22 -11.92
N SER A 68 2.35 8.18 -12.37
CA SER A 68 3.78 8.20 -12.05
C SER A 68 4.04 8.36 -10.55
N GLY A 69 3.26 9.19 -9.85
CA GLY A 69 3.33 9.33 -8.40
C GLY A 69 3.02 8.01 -7.67
N VAL A 70 1.97 7.30 -8.11
CA VAL A 70 1.63 5.95 -7.60
C VAL A 70 2.78 4.97 -7.83
N ALA A 71 3.35 4.96 -9.04
CA ALA A 71 4.49 4.11 -9.37
C ALA A 71 5.73 4.44 -8.53
N GLU A 72 6.05 5.72 -8.33
CA GLU A 72 7.18 6.13 -7.50
C GLU A 72 6.99 5.71 -6.03
N ALA A 73 5.79 5.89 -5.48
CA ALA A 73 5.49 5.47 -4.11
C ALA A 73 5.63 3.94 -3.95
N HIS A 74 5.17 3.17 -4.93
CA HIS A 74 5.34 1.71 -4.92
C HIS A 74 6.83 1.32 -4.98
N LEU A 75 7.60 1.92 -5.88
CA LEU A 75 9.04 1.64 -5.98
C LEU A 75 9.80 2.04 -4.71
N GLN A 76 9.42 3.14 -4.07
CA GLN A 76 9.99 3.52 -2.77
C GLN A 76 9.76 2.44 -1.70
N ARG A 77 8.54 1.88 -1.62
CA ARG A 77 8.25 0.74 -0.71
C ARG A 77 9.07 -0.49 -1.06
N LEU A 78 9.15 -0.86 -2.35
CA LEU A 78 9.94 -2.00 -2.80
C LEU A 78 11.42 -1.84 -2.42
N TYR A 79 12.01 -0.67 -2.68
CA TYR A 79 13.39 -0.40 -2.34
C TYR A 79 13.63 -0.39 -0.82
N ALA A 80 12.68 0.10 -0.02
CA ALA A 80 12.75 -0.01 1.44
C ALA A 80 12.75 -1.49 1.89
N SER A 81 11.84 -2.30 1.36
CA SER A 81 11.80 -3.75 1.65
C SER A 81 13.10 -4.46 1.24
N LEU A 82 13.69 -4.11 0.10
CA LEU A 82 14.98 -4.67 -0.35
C LEU A 82 16.15 -4.33 0.58
N ARG A 83 16.12 -3.15 1.19
CA ARG A 83 17.12 -2.74 2.19
C ARG A 83 16.93 -3.48 3.50
N GLN A 84 15.69 -3.60 3.97
CA GLN A 84 15.35 -4.30 5.20
C GLN A 84 15.61 -5.81 5.10
N GLY A 85 15.41 -6.38 3.91
CA GLY A 85 15.50 -7.82 3.67
C GLY A 85 14.19 -8.55 3.97
N ALA A 86 14.23 -9.87 3.92
CA ALA A 86 13.06 -10.71 4.19
C ALA A 86 12.58 -10.53 5.63
N ARG A 87 11.30 -10.22 5.80
CA ARG A 87 10.66 -10.13 7.12
C ARG A 87 9.71 -11.30 7.38
N GLN A 88 9.52 -11.60 8.66
CA GLN A 88 8.47 -12.52 9.09
C GLN A 88 7.12 -11.82 9.17
N LEU A 89 6.08 -12.49 8.69
CA LEU A 89 4.69 -12.09 8.87
C LEU A 89 4.13 -12.72 10.14
N THR A 90 3.40 -11.92 10.91
CA THR A 90 2.54 -12.44 11.98
C THR A 90 1.37 -13.22 11.38
N ARG A 91 0.76 -14.10 12.18
CA ARG A 91 -0.46 -14.82 11.76
C ARG A 91 -1.58 -13.87 11.36
N ARG A 92 -1.74 -12.74 12.06
CA ARG A 92 -2.74 -11.72 11.74
C ARG A 92 -2.49 -11.08 10.38
N GLU A 93 -1.24 -10.76 10.06
CA GLU A 93 -0.84 -10.23 8.75
C GLU A 93 -1.07 -11.25 7.63
N VAL A 94 -0.73 -12.53 7.85
CA VAL A 94 -1.04 -13.61 6.92
C VAL A 94 -2.54 -13.72 6.66
N THR A 95 -3.36 -13.71 7.72
CA THR A 95 -4.82 -13.77 7.60
C THR A 95 -5.38 -12.52 6.89
N ALA A 96 -4.82 -11.33 7.17
CA ALA A 96 -5.24 -10.09 6.52
C ALA A 96 -4.97 -10.10 5.01
N LEU A 97 -3.77 -10.51 4.61
CA LEU A 97 -3.37 -10.65 3.21
C LEU A 97 -4.18 -11.71 2.48
N ALA A 98 -4.37 -12.89 3.09
CA ALA A 98 -5.23 -13.93 2.53
C ALA A 98 -6.68 -13.45 2.36
N GLY A 99 -7.18 -12.63 3.29
CA GLY A 99 -8.51 -12.05 3.24
C GLY A 99 -8.75 -11.12 2.05
N GLU A 100 -7.71 -10.59 1.40
CA GLU A 100 -7.89 -9.82 0.17
C GLU A 100 -8.45 -10.67 -0.96
N TRP A 101 -8.10 -11.96 -1.02
CA TRP A 101 -8.66 -12.91 -1.99
C TRP A 101 -10.13 -13.23 -1.72
N TYR A 102 -10.48 -13.41 -0.44
CA TYR A 102 -11.88 -13.57 -0.04
C TYR A 102 -12.72 -12.38 -0.51
N ARG A 103 -12.27 -11.17 -0.15
CA ARG A 103 -12.94 -9.91 -0.52
C ARG A 103 -13.01 -9.70 -2.03
N ALA A 104 -11.94 -9.99 -2.76
CA ALA A 104 -11.91 -9.89 -4.22
C ALA A 104 -12.87 -10.89 -4.89
N GLY A 105 -12.98 -12.11 -4.34
CA GLY A 105 -13.95 -13.11 -4.77
C GLY A 105 -15.38 -12.62 -4.59
N MET A 106 -15.72 -12.15 -3.38
CA MET A 106 -17.06 -11.61 -3.08
C MET A 106 -17.39 -10.42 -3.99
N ALA A 107 -16.51 -9.43 -4.06
CA ALA A 107 -16.73 -8.23 -4.88
C ALA A 107 -16.95 -8.52 -6.37
N ARG A 108 -16.48 -9.68 -6.86
CA ARG A 108 -16.60 -10.06 -8.28
C ARG A 108 -17.80 -10.95 -8.58
N TRP A 109 -18.20 -11.82 -7.66
CA TRP A 109 -19.16 -12.91 -7.95
C TRP A 109 -20.34 -12.98 -6.97
N GLU A 110 -20.40 -12.16 -5.92
CA GLU A 110 -21.49 -12.21 -4.93
C GLU A 110 -22.87 -12.04 -5.55
N ASP A 111 -23.04 -11.03 -6.40
CA ASP A 111 -24.33 -10.68 -6.98
C ASP A 111 -24.81 -11.71 -8.01
N ASP A 112 -23.88 -12.29 -8.76
CA ASP A 112 -24.13 -13.34 -9.75
C ASP A 112 -23.04 -14.43 -9.64
N PRO A 113 -23.21 -15.40 -8.73
CA PRO A 113 -22.21 -16.45 -8.50
C PRO A 113 -22.22 -17.51 -9.61
N GLY A 114 -23.16 -17.50 -10.54
CA GLY A 114 -23.32 -18.55 -11.53
C GLY A 114 -23.65 -19.91 -10.89
N SER A 115 -23.09 -21.00 -11.43
CA SER A 115 -23.42 -22.37 -10.99
C SER A 115 -22.61 -22.83 -9.77
N GLY A 116 -23.31 -23.37 -8.76
CA GLY A 116 -22.72 -24.02 -7.59
C GLY A 116 -21.71 -25.12 -7.90
N GLY A 117 -21.87 -25.83 -9.03
CA GLY A 117 -20.95 -26.89 -9.44
C GLY A 117 -19.53 -26.39 -9.73
N VAL A 118 -19.36 -25.12 -10.14
CA VAL A 118 -18.03 -24.50 -10.31
C VAL A 118 -17.36 -24.30 -8.95
N TRP A 119 -18.12 -23.82 -7.97
CA TRP A 119 -17.63 -23.58 -6.62
C TRP A 119 -17.31 -24.87 -5.86
N GLN A 120 -18.07 -25.94 -6.11
CA GLN A 120 -17.74 -27.26 -5.57
C GLN A 120 -16.40 -27.77 -6.11
N LYS A 121 -16.18 -27.70 -7.43
CA LYS A 121 -14.89 -28.10 -8.03
C LYS A 121 -13.71 -27.31 -7.48
N LEU A 122 -13.91 -26.01 -7.24
CA LEU A 122 -12.88 -25.17 -6.65
C LEU A 122 -12.58 -25.58 -5.20
N GLN A 123 -13.60 -25.91 -4.40
CA GLN A 123 -13.42 -26.43 -3.04
C GLN A 123 -12.68 -27.76 -3.04
N ASP A 124 -13.01 -28.69 -3.94
CA ASP A 124 -12.33 -29.99 -4.06
C ASP A 124 -10.85 -29.81 -4.41
N ALA A 125 -10.53 -28.87 -5.32
CA ALA A 125 -9.15 -28.51 -5.66
C ALA A 125 -8.40 -27.92 -4.46
N MET A 126 -9.05 -27.02 -3.70
CA MET A 126 -8.46 -26.43 -2.49
C MET A 126 -8.32 -27.45 -1.34
N ALA A 127 -9.18 -28.48 -1.28
CA ALA A 127 -9.05 -29.58 -0.34
C ALA A 127 -7.84 -30.45 -0.69
N LYS A 128 -7.69 -30.83 -1.98
CA LYS A 128 -6.51 -31.55 -2.46
C LYS A 128 -5.20 -30.81 -2.18
N ALA A 129 -5.18 -29.49 -2.37
CA ALA A 129 -4.03 -28.65 -2.03
C ALA A 129 -3.73 -28.55 -0.52
N ALA A 130 -4.62 -28.99 0.35
CA ALA A 130 -4.33 -29.06 1.78
C ALA A 130 -3.42 -30.25 2.13
N ASP A 131 -3.57 -31.36 1.40
CA ASP A 131 -2.94 -32.64 1.72
C ASP A 131 -1.61 -32.86 0.97
N ASP A 132 -1.35 -32.06 -0.08
CA ASP A 132 -0.17 -32.18 -0.93
C ASP A 132 0.60 -30.85 -1.00
N PRO A 133 1.72 -30.70 -0.27
CA PRO A 133 2.54 -29.50 -0.28
C PRO A 133 3.12 -29.13 -1.66
N ALA A 134 3.43 -30.12 -2.51
CA ALA A 134 3.97 -29.86 -3.84
C ALA A 134 2.88 -29.33 -4.78
N PHE A 135 1.66 -29.87 -4.66
CA PHE A 135 0.50 -29.34 -5.37
C PHE A 135 0.14 -27.93 -4.86
N LEU A 136 0.18 -27.70 -3.54
CA LEU A 136 -0.03 -26.37 -2.96
C LEU A 136 0.93 -25.33 -3.55
N GLU A 137 2.22 -25.64 -3.58
CA GLU A 137 3.24 -24.77 -4.15
C GLU A 137 2.94 -24.46 -5.62
N ALA A 138 2.69 -25.50 -6.44
CA ALA A 138 2.43 -25.33 -7.87
C ALA A 138 1.21 -24.45 -8.15
N GLU A 139 0.14 -24.59 -7.36
CA GLU A 139 -1.10 -23.83 -7.55
C GLU A 139 -1.01 -22.42 -6.98
N MET A 140 -0.42 -22.23 -5.80
CA MET A 140 -0.49 -20.96 -5.05
C MET A 140 0.72 -20.05 -5.24
N ALA A 141 1.89 -20.58 -5.58
CA ALA A 141 3.12 -19.79 -5.70
C ALA A 141 2.98 -18.58 -6.65
N PRO A 142 2.41 -18.70 -7.87
CA PRO A 142 2.28 -17.56 -8.76
C PRO A 142 1.42 -16.42 -8.18
N PHE A 143 0.35 -16.78 -7.46
CA PHE A 143 -0.56 -15.83 -6.85
C PHE A 143 0.04 -15.16 -5.61
N VAL A 144 0.83 -15.90 -4.83
CA VAL A 144 1.62 -15.34 -3.74
C VAL A 144 2.67 -14.36 -4.28
N ASP A 145 3.39 -14.75 -5.32
CA ASP A 145 4.44 -13.90 -5.90
C ASP A 145 3.84 -12.61 -6.50
N GLU A 146 2.68 -12.68 -7.15
CA GLU A 146 1.94 -11.49 -7.62
C GLU A 146 1.51 -10.59 -6.45
N LEU A 147 0.93 -11.16 -5.40
CA LEU A 147 0.49 -10.40 -4.22
C LEU A 147 1.67 -9.72 -3.52
N LEU A 148 2.79 -10.43 -3.35
CA LEU A 148 4.00 -9.86 -2.74
C LEU A 148 4.60 -8.76 -3.61
N ALA A 149 4.60 -8.93 -4.93
CA ALA A 149 5.02 -7.89 -5.86
C ALA A 149 4.11 -6.66 -5.77
N GLU A 150 2.78 -6.85 -5.67
CA GLU A 150 1.82 -5.76 -5.54
C GLU A 150 1.98 -4.97 -4.22
N LYS A 151 2.18 -5.69 -3.11
CA LYS A 151 2.39 -5.10 -1.79
C LYS A 151 3.81 -4.61 -1.57
N ALA A 152 4.71 -4.81 -2.54
CA ALA A 152 6.12 -4.50 -2.46
C ALA A 152 6.79 -5.12 -1.22
N LEU A 153 6.41 -6.35 -0.87
CA LEU A 153 6.87 -7.07 0.31
C LEU A 153 7.97 -8.08 -0.03
N ILE A 154 8.89 -8.25 0.91
CA ILE A 154 9.87 -9.34 0.90
C ILE A 154 9.71 -10.09 2.20
N ILE A 155 9.37 -11.37 2.11
CA ILE A 155 9.08 -12.21 3.26
C ILE A 155 9.98 -13.44 3.28
N ASP A 156 10.11 -14.07 4.43
CA ASP A 156 10.83 -15.33 4.55
C ASP A 156 10.01 -16.55 4.11
N GLU A 157 10.69 -17.69 3.97
CA GLU A 157 10.06 -18.91 3.45
C GLU A 157 8.94 -19.42 4.36
N GLN A 158 9.10 -19.29 5.68
CA GLN A 158 8.06 -19.70 6.63
C GLN A 158 6.79 -18.86 6.45
N SER A 159 6.92 -17.54 6.28
CA SER A 159 5.79 -16.65 6.02
C SER A 159 5.19 -16.91 4.65
N ARG A 160 6.01 -17.27 3.66
CA ARG A 160 5.55 -17.63 2.31
C ARG A 160 4.68 -18.87 2.34
N MET A 161 5.12 -19.93 3.00
CA MET A 161 4.32 -21.14 3.23
C MET A 161 3.01 -20.84 3.99
N ALA A 162 3.08 -20.03 5.05
CA ALA A 162 1.90 -19.64 5.80
C ALA A 162 0.90 -18.83 4.94
N LEU A 163 1.40 -17.96 4.06
CA LEU A 163 0.58 -17.17 3.15
C LEU A 163 -0.10 -18.05 2.08
N MET A 164 0.61 -19.02 1.48
CA MET A 164 -0.02 -19.99 0.56
C MET A 164 -1.15 -20.76 1.22
N GLN A 165 -0.95 -21.25 2.45
CA GLN A 165 -1.99 -21.95 3.21
C GLN A 165 -3.17 -21.03 3.54
N GLY A 166 -2.88 -19.80 3.96
CA GLY A 166 -3.89 -18.79 4.26
C GLY A 166 -4.74 -18.45 3.04
N MET A 167 -4.09 -18.20 1.89
CA MET A 167 -4.76 -17.88 0.62
C MET A 167 -5.62 -19.04 0.12
N ARG A 168 -5.09 -20.27 0.12
CA ARG A 168 -5.88 -21.48 -0.20
C ARG A 168 -7.15 -21.54 0.65
N ARG A 169 -7.04 -21.28 1.96
CA ARG A 169 -8.20 -21.27 2.85
C ARG A 169 -9.19 -20.15 2.53
N ALA A 170 -8.69 -18.95 2.21
CA ALA A 170 -9.55 -17.83 1.79
C ALA A 170 -10.31 -18.11 0.49
N ILE A 171 -9.68 -18.79 -0.47
CA ILE A 171 -10.33 -19.22 -1.71
C ILE A 171 -11.42 -20.27 -1.39
N ALA A 172 -11.14 -21.24 -0.53
CA ALA A 172 -12.12 -22.24 -0.13
C ALA A 172 -13.32 -21.62 0.62
N ASP A 173 -13.06 -20.71 1.58
CA ASP A 173 -14.09 -20.00 2.33
C ASP A 173 -14.95 -19.14 1.38
N ALA A 174 -14.35 -18.47 0.40
CA ALA A 174 -15.06 -17.70 -0.63
C ALA A 174 -15.93 -18.61 -1.52
N ALA A 175 -15.37 -19.72 -2.01
CA ALA A 175 -16.09 -20.68 -2.84
C ALA A 175 -17.30 -21.28 -2.10
N SER A 176 -17.16 -21.61 -0.81
CA SER A 176 -18.27 -22.08 0.02
C SER A 176 -19.38 -21.03 0.13
N THR A 177 -19.01 -19.75 0.30
CA THR A 177 -19.98 -18.64 0.36
C THR A 177 -20.71 -18.46 -0.97
N LEU A 178 -19.99 -18.48 -2.09
CA LEU A 178 -20.55 -18.32 -3.44
C LEU A 178 -21.41 -19.52 -3.86
N GLN A 179 -21.08 -20.73 -3.39
CA GLN A 179 -21.91 -21.91 -3.59
C GLN A 179 -23.28 -21.74 -2.93
N ARG A 180 -23.33 -21.33 -1.66
CA ARG A 180 -24.61 -21.06 -0.98
C ARG A 180 -25.43 -20.00 -1.72
N ARG A 181 -24.79 -18.91 -2.13
CA ARG A 181 -25.46 -17.83 -2.90
C ARG A 181 -25.99 -18.31 -4.25
N SER A 182 -25.30 -19.25 -4.91
CA SER A 182 -25.79 -19.87 -6.14
C SER A 182 -27.07 -20.69 -5.96
N GLU A 183 -27.38 -21.08 -4.72
CA GLU A 183 -28.61 -21.76 -4.31
C GLU A 183 -29.63 -20.78 -3.71
N PHE A 184 -29.44 -19.48 -3.96
CA PHE A 184 -30.25 -18.36 -3.44
C PHE A 184 -30.19 -18.17 -1.92
N ASP A 185 -29.20 -18.76 -1.24
CA ASP A 185 -28.92 -18.48 0.17
C ASP A 185 -27.97 -17.29 0.33
N TYR A 186 -28.57 -16.11 0.54
CA TYR A 186 -27.88 -14.85 0.84
C TYR A 186 -27.92 -14.51 2.34
N GLY A 187 -27.97 -15.51 3.21
CA GLY A 187 -27.84 -15.31 4.65
C GLY A 187 -26.52 -14.61 5.05
N PRO A 188 -26.40 -14.18 6.31
CA PRO A 188 -25.21 -13.46 6.79
C PRO A 188 -23.89 -14.20 6.50
N ASP A 189 -22.92 -13.43 6.01
CA ASP A 189 -21.57 -13.93 5.76
C ASP A 189 -20.69 -13.82 7.02
N GLU A 190 -20.71 -14.87 7.84
CA GLU A 190 -19.86 -14.99 9.02
C GLU A 190 -18.38 -15.23 8.68
N LEU A 191 -18.07 -15.70 7.47
CA LEU A 191 -16.70 -15.99 7.06
C LEU A 191 -15.92 -14.71 6.80
N ALA A 192 -16.56 -13.66 6.29
CA ALA A 192 -15.95 -12.34 6.16
C ALA A 192 -15.31 -11.82 7.45
N ALA A 193 -15.95 -12.06 8.61
CA ALA A 193 -15.46 -11.61 9.91
C ALA A 193 -14.14 -12.24 10.36
N ARG A 194 -13.74 -13.37 9.74
CA ARG A 194 -12.47 -14.05 10.02
C ARG A 194 -11.26 -13.33 9.44
N TYR A 195 -11.47 -12.41 8.51
CA TYR A 195 -10.41 -11.74 7.76
C TYR A 195 -10.21 -10.29 8.20
N PRO A 196 -9.18 -9.99 9.02
CA PRO A 196 -8.85 -8.60 9.33
C PRO A 196 -8.49 -7.83 8.04
N VAL A 197 -8.64 -6.51 8.11
CA VAL A 197 -8.20 -5.62 7.03
C VAL A 197 -6.67 -5.54 7.05
N TRP A 198 -6.06 -5.56 5.87
CA TRP A 198 -4.64 -5.30 5.71
C TRP A 198 -4.37 -3.81 5.89
N GLU A 199 -3.56 -3.47 6.89
CA GLU A 199 -3.12 -2.11 7.15
C GLU A 199 -1.67 -1.96 6.67
N GLU A 200 -1.42 -1.09 5.69
CA GLU A 200 -0.07 -0.85 5.13
C GLU A 200 0.89 -0.11 6.07
N ALA A 201 0.56 0.00 7.36
CA ALA A 201 1.38 0.65 8.38
C ALA A 201 1.92 -0.39 9.39
N SER A 202 3.25 -0.35 9.57
CA SER A 202 4.07 -1.15 10.52
C SER A 202 4.65 -2.48 10.04
N ALA A 203 5.21 -2.52 8.83
CA ALA A 203 6.28 -3.46 8.47
C ALA A 203 7.69 -2.97 8.92
N SER A 204 7.77 -2.34 10.09
CA SER A 204 8.95 -2.18 10.96
C SER A 204 8.33 -1.95 12.35
N THR A 205 8.52 -2.80 13.35
CA THR A 205 9.78 -3.09 14.03
C THR A 205 9.73 -4.49 14.63
N GLY A 206 10.73 -5.33 14.30
CA GLY A 206 11.05 -6.48 15.13
C GLY A 206 11.71 -5.99 16.41
N THR A 207 10.98 -6.02 17.52
CA THR A 207 11.41 -6.24 18.92
C THR A 207 10.20 -6.04 19.81
N GLY A 208 10.15 -6.78 20.92
CA GLY A 208 9.00 -6.96 21.80
C GLY A 208 8.08 -5.75 21.92
N GLN A 209 6.80 -5.99 21.65
CA GLN A 209 5.68 -5.10 21.86
C GLN A 209 5.82 -4.35 23.20
N PRO A 210 6.13 -3.03 23.22
CA PRO A 210 5.80 -2.24 24.38
C PRO A 210 4.28 -2.17 24.38
N LYS A 211 3.66 -2.64 25.47
CA LYS A 211 2.28 -2.32 25.83
C LYS A 211 1.97 -0.90 25.39
N ARG A 212 0.92 -0.75 24.57
CA ARG A 212 0.29 0.53 24.24
C ARG A 212 0.23 1.36 25.53
N PRO A 213 0.96 2.47 25.66
CA PRO A 213 0.70 3.37 26.77
C PRO A 213 -0.74 3.84 26.57
N SER A 214 -1.55 3.59 27.58
CA SER A 214 -2.83 4.27 27.77
C SER A 214 -2.63 5.75 27.48
N THR A 215 -3.49 6.31 26.62
CA THR A 215 -3.55 7.73 26.27
C THR A 215 -4.06 8.61 27.40
N THR A 216 -3.85 8.20 28.65
CA THR A 216 -4.01 9.06 29.81
C THR A 216 -2.63 9.61 30.16
N PRO A 217 -2.36 10.91 29.98
CA PRO A 217 -1.09 11.51 30.39
C PRO A 217 -0.87 11.23 31.88
N LYS A 218 0.23 10.56 32.22
CA LYS A 218 0.58 10.31 33.63
C LYS A 218 0.95 11.57 34.41
N ASP A 219 1.12 12.71 33.73
CA ASP A 219 1.56 13.97 34.35
C ASP A 219 0.81 15.23 33.85
N GLY A 220 -0.29 15.09 33.10
CA GLY A 220 -1.07 16.25 32.61
C GLY A 220 -0.32 17.23 31.68
N LYS A 221 0.90 16.90 31.24
CA LYS A 221 1.68 17.74 30.32
C LYS A 221 1.30 17.43 28.86
N ALA A 222 0.90 18.48 28.14
CA ALA A 222 0.63 18.45 26.71
C ALA A 222 1.85 17.95 25.91
N VAL A 223 1.61 17.16 24.86
CA VAL A 223 2.67 16.72 23.94
C VAL A 223 2.94 17.84 22.94
N SER A 224 4.10 18.50 23.04
CA SER A 224 4.46 19.60 22.13
C SER A 224 4.68 19.12 20.69
N MET A 225 4.13 19.84 19.71
CA MET A 225 4.35 19.53 18.28
C MET A 225 5.82 19.72 17.90
N ARG A 226 6.48 20.70 18.51
CA ARG A 226 7.92 20.92 18.33
C ARG A 226 8.74 19.87 19.07
N GLY A 227 8.30 19.47 20.25
CA GLY A 227 8.86 18.34 20.98
C GLY A 227 8.87 17.05 20.16
N LEU A 228 7.82 16.77 19.37
CA LEU A 228 7.79 15.62 18.47
C LEU A 228 8.85 15.69 17.37
N VAL A 229 9.10 16.87 16.80
CA VAL A 229 10.16 17.06 15.78
C VAL A 229 11.53 16.88 16.40
N ASP A 230 11.75 17.43 17.58
CA ASP A 230 13.03 17.33 18.29
C ASP A 230 13.32 15.88 18.67
N SER A 231 12.32 15.14 19.18
CA SER A 231 12.44 13.70 19.47
C SER A 231 12.74 12.88 18.22
N TRP A 232 12.01 13.12 17.13
CA TRP A 232 12.31 12.47 15.85
C TRP A 232 13.71 12.79 15.32
N TRP A 233 14.17 14.03 15.48
CA TRP A 233 15.48 14.47 15.01
C TRP A 233 16.63 13.76 15.74
N GLN A 234 16.46 13.42 17.02
CA GLN A 234 17.47 12.66 17.77
C GLN A 234 17.77 11.30 17.12
N GLU A 235 16.76 10.64 16.56
CA GLU A 235 16.88 9.37 15.86
C GLU A 235 17.30 9.57 14.39
N ALA A 236 16.73 10.56 13.70
CA ALA A 236 16.96 10.79 12.29
C ALA A 236 18.39 11.27 11.96
N GLN A 237 19.03 12.02 12.86
CA GLN A 237 20.43 12.43 12.67
C GLN A 237 21.40 11.23 12.71
N ALA A 238 21.09 10.20 13.51
CA ALA A 238 21.89 8.97 13.57
C ALA A 238 21.78 8.15 12.27
N ALA A 239 20.70 8.33 11.51
CA ALA A 239 20.49 7.75 10.19
C ALA A 239 21.07 8.60 9.03
N GLY A 240 21.82 9.66 9.32
CA GLY A 240 22.54 10.45 8.32
C GLY A 240 21.72 11.56 7.64
N LEU A 241 20.58 11.99 8.20
CA LEU A 241 19.81 13.10 7.64
C LEU A 241 20.49 14.45 7.85
N SER A 242 20.31 15.36 6.89
CA SER A 242 20.90 16.70 6.94
C SER A 242 20.16 17.64 7.90
N ARG A 243 20.89 18.60 8.49
CA ARG A 243 20.30 19.69 9.31
C ARG A 243 19.28 20.54 8.55
N LYS A 244 19.40 20.64 7.23
CA LYS A 244 18.44 21.33 6.36
C LYS A 244 17.08 20.61 6.37
N THR A 245 17.09 19.28 6.45
CA THR A 245 15.87 18.47 6.59
C THR A 245 15.22 18.73 7.94
N HIS A 246 15.99 18.76 9.03
CA HIS A 246 15.46 19.13 10.35
C HIS A 246 14.73 20.48 10.35
N GLN A 247 15.38 21.51 9.80
CA GLN A 247 14.81 22.87 9.71
C GLN A 247 13.52 22.91 8.89
N ALA A 248 13.45 22.14 7.79
CA ALA A 248 12.25 22.07 6.96
C ALA A 248 11.06 21.46 7.71
N TYR A 249 11.29 20.38 8.47
CA TYR A 249 10.26 19.71 9.27
C TYR A 249 9.84 20.56 10.48
N GLY A 250 10.78 21.21 11.17
CA GLY A 250 10.49 22.16 12.23
C GLY A 250 9.64 23.33 11.72
N SER A 251 9.99 23.90 10.57
CA SER A 251 9.21 24.96 9.93
C SER A 251 7.81 24.50 9.50
N ALA A 252 7.64 23.22 9.15
CA ALA A 252 6.32 22.68 8.80
C ALA A 252 5.42 22.55 10.04
N MET A 253 5.96 22.06 11.16
CA MET A 253 5.23 21.96 12.41
C MET A 253 4.93 23.31 13.04
N ASP A 254 5.84 24.29 12.93
CA ASP A 254 5.57 25.66 13.37
C ASP A 254 4.36 26.26 12.64
N ARG A 255 4.22 26.00 11.33
CA ARG A 255 3.04 26.47 10.57
C ARG A 255 1.75 25.79 10.98
N LEU A 256 1.79 24.51 11.36
CA LEU A 256 0.62 23.81 11.88
C LEU A 256 0.21 24.38 13.24
N ARG A 257 1.18 24.56 14.15
CA ARG A 257 0.96 25.22 15.45
C ARG A 257 0.35 26.61 15.27
N ASP A 258 0.90 27.41 14.36
CA ASP A 258 0.41 28.77 14.10
C ASP A 258 -1.01 28.77 13.51
N HIS A 259 -1.39 27.73 12.75
CA HIS A 259 -2.74 27.60 12.20
C HIS A 259 -3.78 27.19 13.24
N VAL A 260 -3.45 26.22 14.10
CA VAL A 260 -4.36 25.67 15.12
C VAL A 260 -4.37 26.47 16.42
N GLY A 261 -3.38 27.33 16.64
CA GLY A 261 -3.32 28.25 17.78
C GLY A 261 -2.92 27.63 19.12
N HIS A 262 -2.49 26.35 19.13
CA HIS A 262 -1.95 25.68 20.30
C HIS A 262 -0.79 24.76 19.93
N ASP A 263 0.04 24.40 20.91
CA ASP A 263 1.19 23.51 20.75
C ASP A 263 0.94 22.14 21.40
N ASP A 264 -0.30 21.63 21.31
CA ASP A 264 -0.66 20.31 21.84
C ASP A 264 -1.01 19.37 20.71
N ALA A 265 -0.07 18.49 20.36
CA ALA A 265 -0.21 17.52 19.29
C ALA A 265 -1.33 16.51 19.55
N SER A 266 -1.71 16.27 20.81
CA SER A 266 -2.80 15.34 21.15
C SER A 266 -4.20 15.89 20.83
N ARG A 267 -4.28 17.19 20.57
CA ARG A 267 -5.53 17.91 20.28
C ARG A 267 -5.77 18.18 18.80
N ILE A 268 -4.83 17.81 17.92
CA ILE A 268 -4.96 17.99 16.47
C ILE A 268 -6.07 17.09 15.92
N THR A 269 -6.98 17.67 15.14
CA THR A 269 -8.06 16.94 14.46
C THR A 269 -7.86 16.88 12.93
N PRO A 270 -8.61 16.04 12.21
CA PRO A 270 -8.60 16.05 10.74
C PRO A 270 -8.98 17.41 10.13
N GLU A 271 -9.90 18.13 10.78
CA GLU A 271 -10.36 19.46 10.34
C GLU A 271 -9.23 20.49 10.40
N ASP A 272 -8.36 20.44 11.42
CA ASP A 272 -7.17 21.30 11.53
C ASP A 272 -6.21 21.10 10.34
N VAL A 273 -6.03 19.86 9.91
CA VAL A 273 -5.14 19.51 8.79
C VAL A 273 -5.73 19.98 7.46
N LEU A 274 -7.05 19.83 7.28
CA LEU A 274 -7.76 20.33 6.11
C LEU A 274 -7.77 21.86 6.05
N GLY A 275 -8.02 22.53 7.18
CA GLY A 275 -7.95 23.98 7.31
C GLY A 275 -6.57 24.54 6.96
N LEU A 276 -5.51 23.88 7.42
CA LEU A 276 -4.13 24.28 7.08
C LEU A 276 -3.86 24.14 5.58
N LYS A 277 -4.33 23.05 4.96
CA LYS A 277 -4.21 22.82 3.51
C LYS A 277 -4.91 23.94 2.74
N ASP A 278 -6.16 24.25 3.09
CA ASP A 278 -6.95 25.27 2.39
C ASP A 278 -6.36 26.68 2.57
N ALA A 279 -5.91 27.02 3.77
CA ALA A 279 -5.22 28.29 4.04
C ALA A 279 -3.92 28.45 3.25
N ARG A 280 -3.19 27.36 2.99
CA ARG A 280 -1.96 27.38 2.18
C ARG A 280 -2.24 27.55 0.70
N LEU A 281 -3.31 26.92 0.19
CA LEU A 281 -3.74 27.10 -1.19
C LEU A 281 -4.21 28.54 -1.43
N GLY A 282 -5.01 29.11 -0.52
CA GLY A 282 -5.46 30.50 -0.61
C GLY A 282 -4.32 31.52 -0.59
N ARG A 283 -3.23 31.27 0.15
CA ARG A 283 -2.02 32.13 0.14
C ARG A 283 -1.25 32.09 -1.17
N ILE A 284 -1.22 30.94 -1.85
CA ILE A 284 -0.56 30.80 -3.17
C ILE A 284 -1.32 31.60 -4.22
N ASP A 285 -2.65 31.55 -4.20
CA ASP A 285 -3.50 32.30 -5.13
C ASP A 285 -3.40 33.82 -4.92
N ILE A 286 -3.31 34.29 -3.67
CA ILE A 286 -3.07 35.71 -3.36
C ILE A 286 -1.71 36.16 -3.90
N HIS A 287 -0.66 35.35 -3.77
CA HIS A 287 0.68 35.71 -4.25
C HIS A 287 0.76 35.79 -5.77
N LEU A 288 0.05 34.92 -6.50
CA LEU A 288 -0.09 34.99 -7.96
C LEU A 288 -0.89 36.22 -8.41
N SER A 289 -1.95 36.58 -7.68
CA SER A 289 -2.76 37.78 -7.99
C SER A 289 -2.00 39.10 -7.78
N GLN A 290 -1.08 39.17 -6.81
CA GLN A 290 -0.25 40.35 -6.56
C GLN A 290 0.92 40.49 -7.54
N ILE A 291 1.42 39.39 -8.11
CA ILE A 291 2.46 39.40 -9.15
C ILE A 291 1.87 39.80 -10.52
N MET A 292 0.56 39.64 -10.72
CA MET A 292 -0.15 39.91 -11.98
C MET A 292 -0.95 41.24 -11.99
N ALA A 293 -0.80 42.09 -10.97
CA ALA A 293 -1.43 43.41 -10.95
C ALA A 293 -0.67 44.39 -11.88
N PRO A 294 -1.36 45.10 -12.81
CA PRO A 294 -0.70 46.09 -13.65
C PRO A 294 -0.23 47.29 -12.81
N ALA A 295 1.01 47.73 -13.04
CA ALA A 295 1.51 48.99 -12.49
C ALA A 295 0.57 50.13 -12.92
N ARG A 296 0.02 50.85 -11.94
CA ARG A 296 -0.61 52.16 -12.12
C ARG A 296 0.28 53.20 -11.48
#